data_AF-A0AAD3QZI3-F1
#
_entry.id   AF-A0AAD3QZI3-F1
#
_cell.length_a   1.000
_cell.length_b   1.000
_cell.length_c   1.000
_cell.angle_alpha   90.00
_cell.angle_beta   90.00
_cell.angle_gamma   90.00
#
_symmetry.space_group_name_H-M   'P 1'
#
loop_
_entity.id
_entity.type
_entity.pdbx_description
1 polymer ?
#
loop_
_entity_poly.entity_id
_entity_poly.type
_entity_poly.pdbx_seq_one_letter_code
_entity_poly.pdbx_strand_id
1 'polypeptide(L)'
;MIGLNFSLQEFLRKFEQDIQAEIDAHNDIYKSVDGNKSKMVKALGSSEEAVFLQHRLDDMNQRWSDLKAKSANIRAHLEASAERWSRLLGLLEELWRWICMKDEELAKQMPIGGDVPTLLQQQNHCTALRSELKEREHLVISTLDQARMFLADQPIEGPGEPRKNLQPKTDLTPEEKARGLARAIRKQTGEVRERWERLKGHVGGWHNQVERALERLQELQSSMDQLDLRLTRAEEAKATWQPVGDLLIDSLQDHIDKTVAFREEIAPLRQDVRIVNELSAELTPLDIQLSSTASRQLDQLNMRWKLLQVAVEDRLKLLQEAHRDFGPSSQHFLSTSVQLPWQRAVSQNKVPYYI
;
A
#
# COMPACT_ATOMS: atom_id res chain seq x y z
N MET A 1 16.94 20.06 -7.30
CA MET A 1 15.61 20.38 -7.84
C MET A 1 15.39 21.90 -7.81
N ILE A 2 15.33 22.52 -6.62
CA ILE A 2 15.36 24.00 -6.43
C ILE A 2 16.54 24.66 -7.18
N GLY A 3 17.74 24.07 -7.14
CA GLY A 3 18.91 24.59 -7.87
C GLY A 3 18.81 24.55 -9.41
N LEU A 4 17.97 23.68 -9.98
CA LEU A 4 17.74 23.61 -11.43
C LEU A 4 16.79 24.71 -11.91
N ASN A 5 15.76 25.01 -11.11
CA ASN A 5 14.82 26.10 -11.40
C ASN A 5 15.54 27.46 -11.33
N PHE A 6 16.35 27.65 -10.28
CA PHE A 6 17.16 28.86 -10.10
C PHE A 6 18.16 29.06 -11.26
N SER A 7 18.89 28.01 -11.65
CA SER A 7 19.86 28.09 -12.75
C SER A 7 19.22 28.37 -14.12
N LEU A 8 17.98 27.93 -14.36
CA LEU A 8 17.24 28.17 -15.59
C LEU A 8 16.76 29.61 -15.69
N GLN A 9 16.21 30.15 -14.59
CA GLN A 9 15.78 31.55 -14.52
C GLN A 9 16.96 32.52 -14.68
N GLU A 10 18.09 32.24 -14.02
CA GLU A 10 19.30 33.05 -14.16
C GLU A 10 19.84 33.03 -15.59
N PHE A 11 19.79 31.87 -16.25
CA PHE A 11 20.25 31.71 -17.61
C PHE A 11 19.39 32.50 -18.61
N LEU A 12 18.07 32.36 -18.54
CA LEU A 12 17.15 33.05 -19.44
C LEU A 12 17.23 34.57 -19.22
N ARG A 13 17.31 35.02 -17.97
CA ARG A 13 17.51 36.44 -17.64
C ARG A 13 18.81 36.99 -18.23
N LYS A 14 19.92 36.23 -18.16
CA LYS A 14 21.20 36.67 -18.71
C LYS A 14 21.15 36.76 -20.25
N PHE A 15 20.54 35.80 -20.91
CA PHE A 15 20.38 35.81 -22.36
C PHE A 15 19.50 36.98 -22.86
N GLU A 16 18.42 37.29 -22.15
CA GLU A 16 17.59 38.46 -22.44
C GLU A 16 18.34 39.77 -22.25
N GLN A 17 19.16 39.88 -21.20
CA GLN A 17 20.02 41.03 -20.94
C GLN A 17 21.07 41.21 -22.04
N ASP A 18 21.68 40.13 -22.53
CA ASP A 18 22.67 40.17 -23.60
C ASP A 18 22.05 40.67 -24.92
N ILE A 19 20.86 40.16 -25.29
CA ILE A 19 20.13 40.62 -26.49
C ILE A 19 19.74 42.11 -26.36
N GLN A 20 19.27 42.52 -25.19
CA GLN A 20 18.87 43.90 -24.96
C GLN A 20 20.08 44.86 -25.01
N ALA A 21 21.21 44.46 -24.42
CA ALA A 21 22.44 45.22 -24.47
C ALA A 21 22.97 45.40 -25.91
N GLU A 22 22.86 44.36 -26.76
CA GLU A 22 23.25 44.45 -28.16
C GLU A 22 22.35 45.39 -28.97
N ILE A 23 21.04 45.38 -28.72
CA ILE A 23 20.08 46.34 -29.32
C ILE A 23 20.39 47.77 -28.85
N ASP A 24 20.64 47.97 -27.56
CA ASP A 24 20.90 49.29 -26.99
C ASP A 24 22.22 49.87 -27.49
N ALA A 25 23.27 49.05 -27.62
CA ALA A 25 24.57 49.46 -28.16
C ALA A 25 24.47 50.00 -29.61
N HIS A 26 23.60 49.43 -30.44
CA HIS A 26 23.40 49.88 -31.83
C HIS A 26 22.33 50.98 -31.96
N ASN A 27 21.53 51.20 -30.92
CA ASN A 27 20.47 52.21 -30.91
C ASN A 27 21.03 53.64 -31.01
N ASP A 28 22.17 53.91 -30.40
CA ASP A 28 22.81 55.23 -30.45
C ASP A 28 23.36 55.55 -31.84
N ILE A 29 23.95 54.56 -32.51
CA ILE A 29 24.40 54.67 -33.91
C ILE A 29 23.21 54.93 -34.82
N TYR A 30 22.13 54.16 -34.65
CA TYR A 30 20.88 54.36 -35.39
C TYR A 30 20.31 55.78 -35.21
N LYS A 31 20.14 56.23 -33.96
CA LYS A 31 19.62 57.58 -33.65
C LYS A 31 20.47 58.68 -34.26
N SER A 32 21.80 58.51 -34.27
CA SER A 32 22.71 59.47 -34.89
C SER A 32 22.53 59.53 -36.41
N VAL A 33 22.35 58.39 -37.09
CA VAL A 33 22.16 58.34 -38.54
C VAL A 33 20.77 58.90 -38.93
N ASP A 34 19.73 58.52 -38.19
CA ASP A 34 18.36 58.99 -38.41
C ASP A 34 18.21 60.49 -38.10
N GLY A 35 18.85 60.99 -37.03
CA GLY A 35 18.87 62.42 -36.71
C GLY A 35 19.60 63.28 -37.74
N ASN A 36 20.58 62.71 -38.44
CA ASN A 36 21.34 63.40 -39.49
C ASN A 36 20.68 63.31 -40.88
N LYS A 37 19.73 62.39 -41.07
CA LYS A 37 18.96 62.19 -42.32
C LYS A 37 18.44 63.49 -42.92
N SER A 38 17.72 64.29 -42.13
CA SER A 38 17.11 65.55 -42.62
C SER A 38 18.16 66.57 -43.06
N LYS A 39 19.33 66.60 -42.40
CA LYS A 39 20.43 67.52 -42.75
C LYS A 39 21.12 67.10 -44.04
N MET A 40 21.39 65.81 -44.21
CA MET A 40 22.07 65.27 -45.39
C MET A 40 21.19 65.35 -46.64
N VAL A 41 19.90 65.03 -46.52
CA VAL A 41 18.94 65.12 -47.64
C VAL A 41 18.72 66.57 -48.07
N LYS A 42 18.67 67.52 -47.12
CA LYS A 42 18.59 68.96 -47.43
C LYS A 42 19.86 69.49 -48.11
N ALA A 43 21.04 69.01 -47.72
CA ALA A 43 22.31 69.44 -48.29
C ALA A 43 22.48 69.03 -49.77
N LEU A 44 21.86 67.93 -50.18
CA LEU A 44 21.90 67.42 -51.56
C LEU A 44 20.82 68.03 -52.48
N GLY A 45 19.91 68.86 -51.95
CA GLY A 45 18.86 69.53 -52.71
C GLY A 45 17.89 68.56 -53.40
N SER A 46 17.35 68.94 -54.56
CA SER A 46 16.45 68.10 -55.38
C SER A 46 17.20 67.21 -56.37
N SER A 47 18.40 66.74 -56.00
CA SER A 47 19.20 65.85 -56.86
C SER A 47 18.70 64.41 -56.79
N GLU A 48 18.97 63.63 -57.84
CA GLU A 48 18.71 62.18 -57.87
C GLU A 48 19.46 61.44 -56.74
N GLU A 49 20.62 61.96 -56.34
CA GLU A 49 21.42 61.48 -55.21
C GLU A 49 20.71 61.68 -53.86
N ALA A 50 19.97 62.78 -53.68
CA ALA A 50 19.15 63.02 -52.49
C ALA A 50 18.02 62.00 -52.36
N VAL A 51 17.37 61.66 -53.48
CA VAL A 51 16.30 60.65 -53.54
C VAL A 51 16.87 59.25 -53.23
N PHE A 52 18.03 58.90 -53.80
CA PHE A 52 18.70 57.64 -53.52
C PHE A 52 19.15 57.49 -52.06
N LEU A 53 19.71 58.56 -51.47
CA LEU A 53 20.09 58.58 -50.06
C LEU A 53 18.87 58.44 -49.14
N GLN A 54 17.78 59.14 -49.46
CA GLN A 54 16.53 59.05 -48.72
C GLN A 54 16.00 57.61 -48.71
N HIS A 55 15.95 56.95 -49.88
CA HIS A 55 15.52 55.56 -49.98
C HIS A 55 16.40 54.60 -49.16
N ARG A 56 17.73 54.76 -49.18
CA ARG A 56 18.65 53.93 -48.37
C ARG A 56 18.46 54.12 -46.87
N LEU A 57 18.19 55.35 -46.43
CA LEU A 57 17.92 55.65 -45.02
C LEU A 57 16.56 55.11 -44.58
N ASP A 58 15.54 55.17 -45.46
CA ASP A 58 14.24 54.55 -45.23
C ASP A 58 14.34 53.02 -45.12
N ASP A 59 15.08 52.36 -46.02
CA ASP A 59 15.34 50.91 -45.97
C ASP A 59 16.11 50.51 -44.69
N MET A 60 17.14 51.27 -44.31
CA MET A 60 17.85 51.06 -43.04
C MET A 60 16.92 51.21 -41.82
N ASN A 61 16.04 52.22 -41.81
CA ASN A 61 15.07 52.43 -40.75
C ASN A 61 14.06 51.28 -40.67
N GLN A 62 13.58 50.78 -41.80
CA GLN A 62 12.70 49.63 -41.85
C GLN A 62 13.39 48.38 -41.30
N ARG A 63 14.61 48.07 -41.75
CA ARG A 63 15.38 46.92 -41.25
C ARG A 63 15.67 47.00 -39.75
N TRP A 64 15.95 48.19 -39.22
CA TRP A 64 16.14 48.42 -37.79
C TRP A 64 14.84 48.20 -37.00
N SER A 65 13.71 48.69 -37.52
CA SER A 65 12.39 48.44 -36.94
C SER A 65 12.06 46.94 -36.91
N ASP A 66 12.30 46.24 -38.02
CA ASP A 66 12.09 44.80 -38.14
C ASP A 66 12.98 44.01 -37.19
N LEU A 67 14.24 44.43 -37.01
CA LEU A 67 15.17 43.80 -36.07
C LEU A 67 14.70 43.96 -34.62
N LYS A 68 14.27 45.16 -34.23
CA LYS A 68 13.69 45.40 -32.90
C LYS A 68 12.43 44.57 -32.66
N ALA A 69 11.55 44.50 -33.66
CA ALA A 69 10.33 43.68 -33.59
C ALA A 69 10.65 42.19 -33.43
N LYS A 70 11.61 41.66 -34.20
CA LYS A 70 12.09 40.28 -34.08
C LYS A 70 12.70 40.01 -32.71
N SER A 71 13.55 40.90 -32.21
CA SER A 71 14.17 40.79 -30.89
C SER A 71 13.13 40.77 -29.77
N ALA A 72 12.14 41.67 -29.81
CA ALA A 72 11.04 41.68 -28.84
C ALA A 72 10.19 40.40 -28.89
N ASN A 73 9.92 39.87 -30.08
CA ASN A 73 9.18 38.62 -30.24
C ASN A 73 9.95 37.40 -29.69
N ILE A 74 11.26 37.33 -29.95
CA ILE A 74 12.13 36.27 -29.40
C ILE A 74 12.11 36.32 -27.86
N ARG A 75 12.21 37.52 -27.28
CA ARG A 75 12.15 37.71 -25.82
C ARG A 75 10.82 37.23 -25.24
N ALA A 76 9.70 37.70 -25.78
CA ALA A 76 8.37 37.31 -25.30
C ALA A 76 8.15 35.78 -25.37
N HIS A 77 8.65 35.13 -26.43
CA HIS A 77 8.58 33.68 -26.56
C HIS A 77 9.45 32.95 -25.53
N LEU A 78 10.66 33.44 -25.25
CA LEU A 78 11.55 32.86 -24.25
C LEU A 78 11.00 33.02 -22.83
N GLU A 79 10.46 34.19 -22.49
CA GLU A 79 9.81 34.45 -21.20
C GLU A 79 8.62 33.50 -20.98
N ALA A 80 7.70 33.41 -21.95
CA ALA A 80 6.55 32.51 -21.87
C ALA A 80 6.97 31.04 -21.74
N SER A 81 8.03 30.64 -22.44
CA SER A 81 8.62 29.30 -22.32
C SER A 81 9.23 29.09 -20.93
N ALA A 82 10.00 30.05 -20.41
CA ALA A 82 10.62 30.02 -19.09
C ALA A 82 9.60 29.76 -17.99
N GLU A 83 8.50 30.52 -18.00
CA GLU A 83 7.43 30.41 -17.02
C GLU A 83 6.75 29.05 -17.08
N ARG A 84 6.46 28.55 -18.30
CA ARG A 84 5.86 27.24 -18.50
C ARG A 84 6.74 26.12 -17.92
N TRP A 85 8.06 26.20 -18.10
CA TRP A 85 8.99 25.19 -17.60
C TRP A 85 9.23 25.29 -16.11
N SER A 86 9.31 26.50 -15.56
CA SER A 86 9.40 26.69 -14.12
C SER A 86 8.17 26.10 -13.41
N ARG A 87 6.97 26.32 -13.98
CA ARG A 87 5.73 25.69 -13.49
C ARG A 87 5.76 24.17 -13.59
N LEU A 88 6.17 23.62 -14.74
CA LEU A 88 6.27 22.17 -14.93
C LEU A 88 7.24 21.53 -13.94
N LEU A 89 8.43 22.11 -13.76
CA LEU A 89 9.41 21.64 -12.79
C LEU A 89 8.83 21.65 -11.39
N GLY A 90 8.15 22.74 -11.00
CA GLY A 90 7.45 22.86 -9.71
C GLY A 90 6.43 21.74 -9.49
N LEU A 91 5.58 21.47 -10.48
CA LEU A 91 4.60 20.37 -10.43
C LEU A 91 5.28 19.00 -10.31
N LEU A 92 6.33 18.75 -11.08
CA LEU A 92 7.10 17.50 -10.97
C LEU A 92 7.75 17.35 -9.58
N GLU A 93 8.22 18.44 -8.97
CA GLU A 93 8.74 18.37 -7.60
C GLU A 93 7.65 18.09 -6.57
N GLU A 94 6.49 18.73 -6.71
CA GLU A 94 5.34 18.53 -5.83
C GLU A 94 4.85 17.09 -5.89
N LEU A 95 4.64 16.56 -7.11
CA LEU A 95 4.25 15.17 -7.33
C LEU A 95 5.26 14.21 -6.72
N TRP A 96 6.56 14.47 -6.93
CA TRP A 96 7.62 13.65 -6.34
C TRP A 96 7.52 13.61 -4.81
N ARG A 97 7.45 14.77 -4.15
CA ARG A 97 7.36 14.87 -2.68
C ARG A 97 6.11 14.17 -2.17
N TRP A 98 4.97 14.39 -2.83
CA TRP A 98 3.71 13.77 -2.46
C TRP A 98 3.76 12.24 -2.59
N ILE A 99 4.33 11.70 -3.68
CA ILE A 99 4.50 10.26 -3.85
C ILE A 99 5.38 9.68 -2.74
N CYS A 100 6.49 10.34 -2.40
CA CYS A 100 7.35 9.90 -1.28
C CYS A 100 6.59 9.83 0.04
N MET A 101 5.83 10.89 0.34
CA MET A 101 5.03 10.96 1.56
C MET A 101 4.00 9.83 1.62
N LYS A 102 3.34 9.51 0.49
CA LYS A 102 2.38 8.41 0.41
C LYS A 102 3.03 7.04 0.51
N ASP A 103 4.21 6.84 -0.08
CA ASP A 103 5.00 5.62 0.12
C ASP A 103 5.36 5.43 1.61
N GLU A 104 5.76 6.50 2.31
CA GLU A 104 6.06 6.47 3.74
C GLU A 104 4.82 6.23 4.61
N GLU A 105 3.68 6.83 4.28
CA GLU A 105 2.39 6.59 4.95
C GLU A 105 1.97 5.11 4.80
N LEU A 106 2.11 4.56 3.60
CA LEU A 106 1.82 3.14 3.33
C LEU A 106 2.79 2.23 4.10
N ALA A 107 4.08 2.54 4.14
CA ALA A 107 5.07 1.77 4.88
C ALA A 107 4.75 1.72 6.39
N LYS A 108 4.18 2.79 6.96
CA LYS A 108 3.73 2.82 8.37
C LYS A 108 2.53 1.90 8.64
N GLN A 109 1.83 1.42 7.62
CA GLN A 109 0.75 0.44 7.80
C GLN A 109 1.28 -0.98 8.02
N MET A 110 2.56 -1.25 7.76
CA MET A 110 3.15 -2.57 7.95
C MET A 110 3.52 -2.80 9.43
N PRO A 111 3.35 -4.02 9.98
CA PRO A 111 2.91 -5.26 9.33
C PRO A 111 1.38 -5.42 9.27
N ILE A 112 0.91 -6.52 8.66
CA ILE A 112 -0.53 -6.86 8.64
C ILE A 112 -1.05 -7.09 10.05
N GLY A 113 -2.23 -6.54 10.34
CA GLY A 113 -2.90 -6.67 11.64
C GLY A 113 -3.24 -8.11 12.01
N GLY A 114 -3.07 -8.44 13.29
CA GLY A 114 -3.34 -9.78 13.86
C GLY A 114 -4.76 -9.99 14.36
N ASP A 115 -5.65 -9.02 14.14
CA ASP A 115 -7.04 -9.01 14.57
C ASP A 115 -7.92 -8.22 13.60
N VAL A 116 -9.21 -8.54 13.57
CA VAL A 116 -10.19 -7.94 12.65
C VAL A 116 -10.31 -6.42 12.79
N PRO A 117 -10.39 -5.83 14.00
CA PRO A 117 -10.42 -4.36 14.15
C PRO A 117 -9.23 -3.66 13.50
N THR A 118 -8.01 -4.16 13.71
CA THR A 118 -6.79 -3.59 13.13
C THR A 118 -6.81 -3.70 11.60
N LEU A 119 -7.25 -4.84 11.05
CA LEU A 119 -7.37 -5.02 9.60
C LEU A 119 -8.44 -4.14 8.96
N LEU A 120 -9.57 -3.91 9.62
CA LEU A 120 -10.59 -2.97 9.16
C LEU A 120 -10.02 -1.55 9.10
N GLN A 121 -9.20 -1.15 10.07
CA GLN A 121 -8.51 0.14 10.02
C GLN A 121 -7.55 0.22 8.82
N GLN A 122 -6.74 -0.82 8.60
CA GLN A 122 -5.82 -0.90 7.45
C GLN A 122 -6.59 -0.88 6.12
N GLN A 123 -7.72 -1.60 6.01
CA GLN A 123 -8.57 -1.63 4.82
C GLN A 123 -9.17 -0.25 4.53
N ASN A 124 -9.65 0.45 5.57
CA ASN A 124 -10.17 1.82 5.43
C ASN A 124 -9.09 2.78 4.94
N HIS A 125 -7.87 2.69 5.49
CA HIS A 125 -6.73 3.47 5.03
C HIS A 125 -6.40 3.19 3.55
N CYS A 126 -6.34 1.92 3.15
CA CYS A 126 -6.13 1.52 1.75
C CYS A 126 -7.20 2.10 0.82
N THR A 127 -8.47 2.06 1.25
CA THR A 127 -9.59 2.57 0.46
C THR A 127 -9.49 4.08 0.26
N ALA A 128 -9.17 4.82 1.32
CA ALA A 128 -8.92 6.26 1.24
C ALA A 128 -7.74 6.59 0.31
N LEU A 129 -6.60 5.91 0.48
CA LEU A 129 -5.42 6.11 -0.34
C LEU A 129 -5.68 5.81 -1.83
N ARG A 130 -6.46 4.77 -2.14
CA ARG A 130 -6.87 4.47 -3.53
C ARG A 130 -7.75 5.57 -4.11
N SER A 131 -8.61 6.21 -3.32
CA SER A 131 -9.39 7.36 -3.77
C SER A 131 -8.49 8.55 -4.09
N GLU A 132 -7.55 8.87 -3.19
CA GLU A 132 -6.58 9.95 -3.40
C GLU A 132 -5.73 9.72 -4.67
N LEU A 133 -5.31 8.48 -4.93
CA LEU A 133 -4.58 8.14 -6.15
C LEU A 133 -5.43 8.38 -7.41
N LYS A 134 -6.71 7.99 -7.40
CA LYS A 134 -7.62 8.24 -8.53
C LYS A 134 -7.82 9.73 -8.79
N GLU A 135 -7.99 10.52 -7.73
CA GLU A 135 -8.14 11.97 -7.83
C GLU A 135 -6.87 12.64 -8.40
N ARG A 136 -5.69 12.16 -8.00
CA ARG A 136 -4.40 12.70 -8.49
C ARG A 136 -3.97 12.17 -9.85
N GLU A 137 -4.54 11.08 -10.34
CA GLU A 137 -4.12 10.41 -11.57
C GLU A 137 -4.12 11.36 -12.78
N HIS A 138 -5.17 12.17 -12.94
CA HIS A 138 -5.24 13.15 -14.02
C HIS A 138 -4.11 14.18 -13.95
N LEU A 139 -3.79 14.68 -12.76
CA LEU A 139 -2.70 15.65 -12.56
C LEU A 139 -1.34 15.02 -12.94
N VAL A 140 -1.11 13.77 -12.53
CA VAL A 140 0.12 13.05 -12.87
C VAL A 140 0.24 12.87 -14.37
N ILE A 141 -0.80 12.34 -15.03
CA ILE A 141 -0.78 12.09 -16.48
C ILE A 141 -0.57 13.40 -17.25
N SER A 142 -1.36 14.43 -16.95
CA SER A 142 -1.25 15.73 -17.62
C SER A 142 0.10 16.42 -17.41
N THR A 143 0.72 16.27 -16.24
CA THR A 143 2.08 16.81 -15.97
C THR A 143 3.14 16.06 -16.76
N LEU A 144 3.04 14.72 -16.82
CA LEU A 144 3.95 13.89 -17.61
C LEU A 144 3.81 14.15 -19.12
N ASP A 145 2.59 14.40 -19.61
CA ASP A 145 2.34 14.75 -21.00
C ASP A 145 2.88 16.14 -21.35
N GLN A 146 2.71 17.12 -20.46
CA GLN A 146 3.33 18.45 -20.62
C GLN A 146 4.86 18.36 -20.71
N ALA A 147 5.49 17.52 -19.88
CA ALA A 147 6.92 17.26 -19.95
C ALA A 147 7.33 16.57 -21.26
N ARG A 148 6.52 15.63 -21.75
CA ARG A 148 6.76 14.96 -23.03
C ARG A 148 6.68 15.93 -24.19
N MET A 149 5.64 16.76 -24.25
CA MET A 149 5.50 17.79 -25.29
C MET A 149 6.69 18.74 -25.29
N PHE A 150 7.12 19.21 -24.12
CA PHE A 150 8.30 20.06 -24.00
C PHE A 150 9.57 19.42 -24.58
N LEU A 151 9.81 18.15 -24.23
CA LEU A 151 10.99 17.43 -24.68
C LEU A 151 10.94 17.15 -26.19
N ALA A 152 9.76 17.12 -26.81
CA ALA A 152 9.58 16.99 -28.24
C ALA A 152 9.80 18.32 -28.99
N ASP A 153 9.48 19.46 -28.37
CA ASP A 153 9.71 20.80 -28.93
C ASP A 153 11.20 21.25 -28.85
N GLN A 154 12.09 20.41 -28.30
CA GLN A 154 13.53 20.68 -28.34
C GLN A 154 14.09 20.43 -29.75
N PRO A 155 14.99 21.30 -30.28
CA PRO A 155 15.59 21.10 -31.60
C PRO A 155 16.17 19.68 -31.74
N ILE A 156 15.70 18.94 -32.75
CA ILE A 156 16.17 17.59 -33.10
C ILE A 156 17.67 17.67 -33.43
N GLU A 157 18.44 16.70 -32.92
CA GLU A 157 19.85 16.50 -33.27
C GLU A 157 20.06 16.55 -34.80
N GLY A 158 20.65 17.64 -35.29
CA GLY A 158 21.42 17.59 -36.53
C GLY A 158 22.75 16.86 -36.26
N PRO A 159 23.28 16.06 -37.21
CA PRO A 159 24.58 15.43 -37.04
C PRO A 159 25.61 16.53 -36.76
N GLY A 160 26.24 16.46 -35.59
CA GLY A 160 27.12 17.52 -35.10
C GLY A 160 28.25 17.80 -36.09
N GLU A 161 28.35 19.03 -36.59
CA GLU A 161 29.57 19.48 -37.23
C GLU A 161 30.72 19.41 -36.21
N PRO A 162 31.88 18.81 -36.56
CA PRO A 162 32.99 18.67 -35.65
C PRO A 162 33.61 20.04 -35.38
N ARG A 163 33.21 20.68 -34.26
CA ARG A 163 33.82 21.93 -33.79
C ARG A 163 35.24 21.66 -33.31
N LYS A 164 36.21 21.77 -34.22
CA LYS A 164 37.62 21.99 -33.89
C LYS A 164 37.74 23.39 -33.28
N ASN A 165 37.78 23.48 -31.95
CA ASN A 165 38.50 24.51 -31.17
C ASN A 165 38.32 24.23 -29.67
N LEU A 166 39.28 23.48 -29.12
CA LEU A 166 39.42 23.23 -27.69
C LEU A 166 40.07 24.47 -27.03
N GLN A 167 39.24 25.37 -26.52
CA GLN A 167 39.63 26.21 -25.39
C GLN A 167 38.74 25.84 -24.20
N PRO A 168 39.27 25.79 -22.96
CA PRO A 168 38.47 25.55 -21.79
C PRO A 168 37.63 26.82 -21.52
N LYS A 169 36.43 26.87 -22.10
CA LYS A 169 35.45 27.91 -21.77
C LYS A 169 34.82 27.56 -20.43
N THR A 170 35.12 28.36 -19.42
CA THR A 170 34.59 28.24 -18.05
C THR A 170 33.08 28.53 -17.98
N ASP A 171 32.50 29.15 -19.02
CA ASP A 171 31.07 29.42 -19.15
C ASP A 171 30.45 28.54 -20.24
N LEU A 172 29.57 27.62 -19.82
CA LEU A 172 28.76 26.80 -20.73
C LEU A 172 27.94 27.70 -21.66
N THR A 173 27.90 27.32 -22.93
CA THR A 173 27.11 28.03 -23.94
C THR A 173 25.61 27.95 -23.59
N PRO A 174 24.81 28.94 -24.04
CA PRO A 174 23.36 28.92 -23.91
C PRO A 174 22.70 27.61 -24.33
N GLU A 175 23.22 27.02 -25.39
CA GLU A 175 22.79 25.74 -25.95
C GLU A 175 23.12 24.55 -25.03
N GLU A 176 24.32 24.52 -24.44
CA GLU A 176 24.72 23.47 -23.48
C GLU A 176 23.91 23.52 -22.19
N LYS A 177 23.57 24.73 -21.72
CA LYS A 177 22.71 24.94 -20.55
C LYS A 177 21.28 24.46 -20.83
N ALA A 178 20.68 24.84 -21.96
CA ALA A 178 19.37 24.35 -22.40
C ALA A 178 19.33 22.82 -22.51
N ARG A 179 20.39 22.21 -23.08
CA ARG A 179 20.55 20.74 -23.14
C ARG A 179 20.64 20.10 -21.75
N GLY A 180 21.34 20.72 -20.80
CA GLY A 180 21.41 20.26 -19.42
C GLY A 180 20.04 20.24 -18.73
N LEU A 181 19.24 21.27 -18.97
CA LEU A 181 17.89 21.40 -18.44
C LEU A 181 16.94 20.35 -19.04
N ALA A 182 16.98 20.13 -20.36
CA ALA A 182 16.21 19.08 -21.02
C ALA A 182 16.56 17.69 -20.47
N ARG A 183 17.85 17.40 -20.22
CA ARG A 183 18.27 16.14 -19.58
C ARG A 183 17.71 16.01 -18.16
N ALA A 184 17.76 17.08 -17.37
CA ALA A 184 17.25 17.07 -16.01
C ALA A 184 15.73 16.85 -15.96
N ILE A 185 14.96 17.53 -16.81
CA ILE A 185 13.51 17.34 -16.93
C ILE A 185 13.18 15.92 -17.37
N ARG A 186 13.90 15.38 -18.36
CA ARG A 186 13.73 13.98 -18.79
C ARG A 186 13.94 13.01 -17.63
N LYS A 187 15.02 13.20 -16.85
CA LYS A 187 15.32 12.39 -15.68
C LYS A 187 14.20 12.47 -14.64
N GLN A 188 13.82 13.68 -14.24
CA GLN A 188 12.79 13.90 -13.21
C GLN A 188 11.41 13.39 -13.63
N THR A 189 11.05 13.55 -14.91
CA THR A 189 9.80 13.02 -15.47
C THR A 189 9.78 11.50 -15.42
N GLY A 190 10.90 10.84 -15.78
CA GLY A 190 11.04 9.38 -15.68
C GLY A 190 10.95 8.91 -14.23
N GLU A 191 11.63 9.59 -13.33
CA GLU A 191 11.62 9.37 -11.89
C GLU A 191 10.20 9.45 -11.28
N VAL A 192 9.45 10.52 -11.56
CA VAL A 192 8.06 10.68 -11.09
C VAL A 192 7.17 9.58 -11.66
N ARG A 193 7.29 9.26 -12.96
CA ARG A 193 6.54 8.18 -13.61
C ARG A 193 6.79 6.83 -12.92
N GLU A 194 8.05 6.48 -12.74
CA GLU A 194 8.44 5.20 -12.14
C GLU A 194 7.92 5.08 -10.70
N ARG A 195 8.06 6.14 -9.89
CA ARG A 195 7.53 6.14 -8.52
C ARG A 195 6.02 6.09 -8.47
N TRP A 196 5.33 6.80 -9.36
CA TRP A 196 3.88 6.74 -9.46
C TRP A 196 3.38 5.32 -9.75
N GLU A 197 3.97 4.64 -10.73
CA GLU A 197 3.61 3.26 -11.05
C GLU A 197 3.96 2.29 -9.91
N ARG A 198 5.11 2.48 -9.25
CA ARG A 198 5.48 1.70 -8.07
C ARG A 198 4.47 1.88 -6.93
N LEU A 199 4.12 3.12 -6.59
CA LEU A 199 3.15 3.41 -5.52
C LEU A 199 1.79 2.78 -5.84
N LYS A 200 1.29 2.92 -7.08
CA LYS A 200 0.04 2.24 -7.50
C LYS A 200 0.13 0.73 -7.34
N GLY A 201 1.25 0.13 -7.75
CA GLY A 201 1.50 -1.30 -7.61
C GLY A 201 1.55 -1.75 -6.14
N HIS A 202 2.28 -1.01 -5.29
CA HIS A 202 2.37 -1.27 -3.85
C HIS A 202 1.01 -1.14 -3.17
N VAL A 203 0.25 -0.07 -3.42
CA VAL A 203 -1.09 0.12 -2.84
C VAL A 203 -2.03 -0.99 -3.29
N GLY A 204 -1.99 -1.39 -4.56
CA GLY A 204 -2.79 -2.50 -5.08
C GLY A 204 -2.43 -3.84 -4.43
N GLY A 205 -1.13 -4.16 -4.34
CA GLY A 205 -0.66 -5.38 -3.70
C GLY A 205 -0.99 -5.44 -2.21
N TRP A 206 -0.73 -4.34 -1.50
CA TRP A 206 -1.04 -4.21 -0.07
C TRP A 206 -2.54 -4.33 0.20
N HIS A 207 -3.38 -3.67 -0.60
CA HIS A 207 -4.84 -3.79 -0.48
C HIS A 207 -5.32 -5.25 -0.62
N ASN A 208 -4.85 -5.97 -1.64
CA ASN A 208 -5.19 -7.38 -1.82
C ASN A 208 -4.72 -8.25 -0.63
N GLN A 209 -3.55 -7.94 -0.07
CA GLN A 209 -3.01 -8.65 1.09
C GLN A 209 -3.87 -8.41 2.34
N VAL A 210 -4.28 -7.16 2.58
CA VAL A 210 -5.18 -6.79 3.69
C VAL A 210 -6.57 -7.42 3.52
N GLU A 211 -7.15 -7.42 2.32
CA GLU A 211 -8.46 -8.06 2.07
C GLU A 211 -8.41 -9.57 2.30
N ARG A 212 -7.38 -10.25 1.79
CA ARG A 212 -7.18 -11.69 2.01
C ARG A 212 -6.97 -12.01 3.49
N ALA A 213 -6.17 -11.19 4.20
CA ALA A 213 -5.96 -11.34 5.63
C ALA A 213 -7.28 -11.17 6.42
N LEU A 214 -8.08 -10.18 6.04
CA LEU A 214 -9.35 -9.87 6.69
C LEU A 214 -10.36 -11.01 6.52
N GLU A 215 -10.50 -11.54 5.31
CA GLU A 215 -11.37 -12.69 5.04
C GLU A 215 -10.99 -13.89 5.93
N ARG A 216 -9.71 -14.27 5.94
CA ARG A 216 -9.24 -15.43 6.73
C ARG A 216 -9.42 -15.22 8.23
N LEU A 217 -9.14 -14.02 8.74
CA LEU A 217 -9.32 -13.71 10.16
C LEU A 217 -10.80 -13.66 10.58
N GLN A 218 -11.68 -13.18 9.69
CA GLN A 218 -13.13 -13.21 9.94
C GLN A 218 -13.68 -14.64 9.93
N GLU A 219 -13.23 -15.49 9.00
CA GLU A 219 -13.55 -16.93 8.98
C GLU A 219 -13.10 -17.62 10.27
N LEU A 220 -11.85 -17.37 10.70
CA LEU A 220 -11.32 -17.90 11.96
C LEU A 220 -12.14 -17.42 13.16
N GLN A 221 -12.40 -16.12 13.27
CA GLN A 221 -13.14 -15.55 14.39
C GLN A 221 -14.56 -16.11 14.46
N SER A 222 -15.28 -16.19 13.33
CA SER A 222 -16.61 -16.80 13.27
C SER A 222 -16.60 -18.27 13.68
N SER A 223 -15.59 -19.04 13.24
CA SER A 223 -15.44 -20.45 13.61
C SER A 223 -15.12 -20.63 15.10
N MET A 224 -14.30 -19.74 15.66
CA MET A 224 -13.98 -19.71 17.09
C MET A 224 -15.21 -19.38 17.93
N ASP A 225 -16.01 -18.38 17.54
CA ASP A 225 -17.23 -18.00 18.25
C ASP A 225 -18.28 -19.12 18.22
N GLN A 226 -18.41 -19.81 17.09
CA GLN A 226 -19.29 -20.98 16.97
C GLN A 226 -18.82 -22.14 17.87
N LEU A 227 -17.52 -22.43 17.86
CA LEU A 227 -16.94 -23.47 18.71
C LEU A 227 -17.10 -23.13 20.20
N ASP A 228 -16.87 -21.87 20.58
CA ASP A 228 -17.06 -21.37 21.94
C ASP A 228 -18.48 -21.60 22.44
N LEU A 229 -19.47 -21.22 21.63
CA LEU A 229 -20.88 -21.39 21.94
C LEU A 229 -21.24 -22.87 22.14
N ARG A 230 -20.77 -23.75 21.23
CA ARG A 230 -21.10 -25.18 21.32
C ARG A 230 -20.37 -25.87 22.48
N LEU A 231 -19.12 -25.51 22.75
CA LEU A 231 -18.38 -25.99 23.93
C LEU A 231 -19.08 -25.56 25.22
N THR A 232 -19.52 -24.30 25.31
CA THR A 232 -20.24 -23.78 26.48
C THR A 232 -21.50 -24.60 26.76
N ARG A 233 -22.32 -24.88 25.74
CA ARG A 233 -23.52 -25.72 25.88
C ARG A 233 -23.19 -27.15 26.36
N ALA A 234 -22.14 -27.75 25.81
CA ALA A 234 -21.73 -29.09 26.20
C ALA A 234 -21.18 -29.13 27.64
N GLU A 235 -20.43 -28.10 28.05
CA GLU A 235 -19.93 -27.93 29.41
C GLU A 235 -21.06 -27.71 30.42
N GLU A 236 -22.08 -26.92 30.06
CA GLU A 236 -23.30 -26.73 30.85
C GLU A 236 -24.08 -28.04 31.02
N ALA A 237 -24.26 -28.80 29.93
CA ALA A 237 -24.90 -30.12 30.00
C ALA A 237 -24.11 -31.07 30.92
N LYS A 238 -22.78 -31.10 30.80
CA LYS A 238 -21.90 -31.84 31.72
C LYS A 238 -22.01 -31.36 33.16
N ALA A 239 -22.19 -30.07 33.42
CA ALA A 239 -22.30 -29.52 34.77
C ALA A 239 -23.53 -30.04 35.52
N THR A 240 -24.56 -30.53 34.81
CA THR A 240 -25.75 -31.16 35.42
C THR A 240 -25.53 -32.59 35.91
N TRP A 241 -24.37 -33.18 35.62
CA TRP A 241 -24.10 -34.57 35.95
C TRP A 241 -23.89 -34.78 37.45
N GLN A 242 -24.66 -35.70 38.01
CA GLN A 242 -24.45 -36.18 39.38
C GLN A 242 -23.16 -37.01 39.49
N PRO A 243 -22.42 -36.90 40.60
CA PRO A 243 -21.31 -37.80 40.90
C PRO A 243 -21.75 -39.26 40.83
N VAL A 244 -20.91 -40.15 40.29
CA VAL A 244 -21.26 -41.57 40.10
C VAL A 244 -21.60 -42.26 41.43
N GLY A 245 -20.95 -41.85 42.52
CA GLY A 245 -21.21 -42.40 43.86
C GLY A 245 -22.60 -42.07 44.43
N ASP A 246 -23.30 -41.07 43.90
CA ASP A 246 -24.63 -40.65 44.38
C ASP A 246 -25.77 -41.29 43.57
N LEU A 247 -25.43 -42.08 42.53
CA LEU A 247 -26.40 -42.70 41.64
C LEU A 247 -27.01 -43.95 42.26
N LEU A 248 -28.29 -44.20 41.94
CA LEU A 248 -28.93 -45.47 42.27
C LEU A 248 -28.34 -46.57 41.39
N ILE A 249 -28.06 -47.73 42.00
CA ILE A 249 -27.49 -48.89 41.30
C ILE A 249 -28.37 -49.29 40.10
N ASP A 250 -29.69 -49.28 40.28
CA ASP A 250 -30.66 -49.66 39.25
C ASP A 250 -30.72 -48.65 38.07
N SER A 251 -30.26 -47.41 38.26
CA SER A 251 -30.22 -46.38 37.20
C SER A 251 -28.86 -46.28 36.49
N LEU A 252 -27.84 -47.03 36.91
CA LEU A 252 -26.49 -46.95 36.32
C LEU A 252 -26.48 -47.19 34.80
N GLN A 253 -27.28 -48.14 34.30
CA GLN A 253 -27.36 -48.41 32.85
C GLN A 253 -27.93 -47.21 32.08
N ASP A 254 -28.99 -46.58 32.59
CA ASP A 254 -29.58 -45.38 31.99
C ASP A 254 -28.56 -44.22 31.95
N HIS A 255 -27.75 -44.05 33.00
CA HIS A 255 -26.68 -43.05 33.00
C HIS A 255 -25.54 -43.39 32.04
N ILE A 256 -25.21 -44.67 31.83
CA ILE A 256 -24.26 -45.11 30.80
C ILE A 256 -24.80 -44.72 29.43
N ASP A 257 -26.05 -45.09 29.12
CA ASP A 257 -26.68 -44.83 27.82
C ASP A 257 -26.77 -43.33 27.54
N LYS A 258 -27.14 -42.52 28.54
CA LYS A 258 -27.14 -41.04 28.45
C LYS A 258 -25.75 -40.47 28.21
N THR A 259 -24.72 -40.99 28.87
CA THR A 259 -23.35 -40.51 28.70
C THR A 259 -22.78 -40.92 27.33
N VAL A 260 -23.12 -42.12 26.83
CA VAL A 260 -22.79 -42.53 25.45
C VAL A 260 -23.50 -41.63 24.45
N ALA A 261 -24.79 -41.35 24.61
CA ALA A 261 -25.52 -40.44 23.75
C ALA A 261 -24.90 -39.02 23.74
N PHE A 262 -24.51 -38.51 24.91
CA PHE A 262 -23.80 -37.23 25.00
C PHE A 262 -22.45 -37.25 24.28
N ARG A 263 -21.68 -38.35 24.36
CA ARG A 263 -20.43 -38.51 23.62
C ARG A 263 -20.65 -38.40 22.11
N GLU A 264 -21.70 -39.03 21.58
CA GLU A 264 -22.05 -38.94 20.16
C GLU A 264 -22.55 -37.53 19.79
N GLU A 265 -23.27 -36.84 20.68
CA GLU A 265 -23.72 -35.46 20.48
C GLU A 265 -22.55 -34.47 20.33
N ILE A 266 -21.50 -34.63 21.14
CA ILE A 266 -20.32 -33.75 21.10
C ILE A 266 -19.29 -34.18 20.04
N ALA A 267 -19.42 -35.36 19.43
CA ALA A 267 -18.48 -35.87 18.43
C ALA A 267 -18.19 -34.90 17.27
N PRO A 268 -19.17 -34.14 16.73
CA PRO A 268 -18.91 -33.15 15.67
C PRO A 268 -18.00 -31.99 16.10
N LEU A 269 -17.88 -31.67 17.40
CA LEU A 269 -16.98 -30.61 17.87
C LEU A 269 -15.51 -30.89 17.54
N ARG A 270 -15.14 -32.16 17.36
CA ARG A 270 -13.81 -32.55 16.89
C ARG A 270 -13.49 -31.90 15.54
N GLN A 271 -14.48 -31.85 14.64
CA GLN A 271 -14.29 -31.26 13.32
C GLN A 271 -14.22 -29.73 13.42
N ASP A 272 -15.04 -29.11 14.27
CA ASP A 272 -14.98 -27.65 14.50
C ASP A 272 -13.61 -27.21 15.03
N VAL A 273 -13.07 -27.93 16.04
CA VAL A 273 -11.73 -27.70 16.58
C VAL A 273 -10.67 -27.86 15.48
N ARG A 274 -10.83 -28.85 14.61
CA ARG A 274 -9.91 -29.05 13.49
C ARG A 274 -9.96 -27.88 12.51
N ILE A 275 -11.15 -27.43 12.11
CA ILE A 275 -11.35 -26.29 11.19
C ILE A 275 -10.71 -25.02 11.78
N VAL A 276 -10.97 -24.73 13.05
CA VAL A 276 -10.39 -23.55 13.74
C VAL A 276 -8.86 -23.59 13.75
N ASN A 277 -8.26 -24.76 14.00
CA ASN A 277 -6.80 -24.91 13.95
C ASN A 277 -6.23 -24.86 12.53
N GLU A 278 -6.94 -25.39 11.53
CA GLU A 278 -6.57 -25.30 10.11
C GLU A 278 -6.59 -23.84 9.64
N LEU A 279 -7.65 -23.08 9.95
CA LEU A 279 -7.75 -21.65 9.64
C LEU A 279 -6.65 -20.83 10.32
N SER A 280 -6.31 -21.16 11.57
CA SER A 280 -5.17 -20.53 12.26
C SER A 280 -3.83 -20.86 11.57
N ALA A 281 -3.63 -22.09 11.12
CA ALA A 281 -2.43 -22.49 10.39
C ALA A 281 -2.30 -21.78 9.03
N GLU A 282 -3.42 -21.51 8.34
CA GLU A 282 -3.45 -20.77 7.06
C GLU A 282 -2.94 -19.33 7.18
N LEU A 283 -2.95 -18.73 8.38
CA LEU A 283 -2.42 -17.39 8.62
C LEU A 283 -0.88 -17.32 8.53
N THR A 284 -0.19 -18.44 8.82
CA THR A 284 1.28 -18.49 8.77
C THR A 284 1.78 -18.26 7.33
N PRO A 285 1.12 -18.84 6.30
CA PRO A 285 1.02 -18.42 4.92
C PRO A 285 1.39 -17.00 4.55
N LEU A 286 0.70 -16.14 5.29
CA LEU A 286 0.41 -14.76 4.97
C LEU A 286 1.28 -13.83 5.81
N ASP A 287 2.19 -14.38 6.63
CA ASP A 287 2.98 -13.66 7.62
C ASP A 287 2.09 -12.90 8.63
N ILE A 288 0.93 -13.47 8.96
CA ILE A 288 -0.01 -12.90 9.92
C ILE A 288 0.24 -13.52 11.28
N GLN A 289 0.64 -12.69 12.23
CA GLN A 289 0.72 -13.09 13.63
C GLN A 289 -0.59 -12.75 14.33
N LEU A 290 -1.27 -13.76 14.88
CA LEU A 290 -2.46 -13.53 15.69
C LEU A 290 -2.16 -12.59 16.85
N SER A 291 -3.11 -11.71 17.17
CA SER A 291 -3.05 -10.91 18.39
C SER A 291 -2.94 -11.83 19.62
N SER A 292 -2.32 -11.33 20.69
CA SER A 292 -2.16 -12.08 21.94
C SER A 292 -3.51 -12.56 22.51
N THR A 293 -4.56 -11.78 22.30
CA THR A 293 -5.93 -12.11 22.74
C THR A 293 -6.51 -13.26 21.92
N ALA A 294 -6.42 -13.19 20.59
CA ALA A 294 -6.95 -14.22 19.70
C ALA A 294 -6.20 -15.55 19.88
N SER A 295 -4.87 -15.51 20.00
CA SER A 295 -4.06 -16.70 20.28
C SER A 295 -4.45 -17.36 21.60
N ARG A 296 -4.63 -16.56 22.67
CA ARG A 296 -5.07 -17.09 23.96
C ARG A 296 -6.46 -17.72 23.89
N GLN A 297 -7.40 -17.12 23.16
CA GLN A 297 -8.74 -17.67 22.96
C GLN A 297 -8.69 -19.02 22.23
N LEU A 298 -7.88 -19.12 21.18
CA LEU A 298 -7.66 -20.37 20.44
C LEU A 298 -7.12 -21.49 21.36
N ASP A 299 -6.12 -21.19 22.17
CA ASP A 299 -5.56 -22.14 23.15
C ASP A 299 -6.60 -22.56 24.19
N GLN A 300 -7.41 -21.62 24.67
CA GLN A 300 -8.49 -21.89 25.62
C GLN A 300 -9.54 -22.83 25.04
N LEU A 301 -9.98 -22.61 23.80
CA LEU A 301 -10.95 -23.49 23.12
C LEU A 301 -10.39 -24.91 22.95
N ASN A 302 -9.13 -25.02 22.52
CA ASN A 302 -8.44 -26.30 22.39
C ASN A 302 -8.32 -27.05 23.73
N MET A 303 -8.04 -26.34 24.82
CA MET A 303 -7.96 -26.94 26.16
C MET A 303 -9.34 -27.37 26.68
N ARG A 304 -10.36 -26.53 26.54
CA ARG A 304 -11.73 -26.84 26.94
C ARG A 304 -12.26 -28.09 26.25
N TRP A 305 -12.03 -28.21 24.94
CA TRP A 305 -12.37 -29.41 24.18
C TRP A 305 -11.70 -30.67 24.76
N LYS A 306 -10.38 -30.63 25.01
CA LYS A 306 -9.65 -31.77 25.59
C LYS A 306 -10.19 -32.16 26.96
N LEU A 307 -10.44 -31.18 27.83
CA LEU A 307 -11.00 -31.42 29.16
C LEU A 307 -12.40 -32.03 29.09
N LEU A 308 -13.25 -31.57 28.17
CA LEU A 308 -14.58 -32.14 27.95
C LEU A 308 -14.47 -33.61 27.50
N GLN A 309 -13.60 -33.92 26.54
CA GLN A 309 -13.37 -35.30 26.09
C GLN A 309 -12.93 -36.21 27.24
N VAL A 310 -11.92 -35.79 28.02
CA VAL A 310 -11.42 -36.56 29.16
C VAL A 310 -12.53 -36.80 30.19
N ALA A 311 -13.32 -35.78 30.52
CA ALA A 311 -14.39 -35.92 31.50
C ALA A 311 -15.52 -36.87 31.08
N VAL A 312 -15.82 -36.95 29.77
CA VAL A 312 -16.80 -37.90 29.23
C VAL A 312 -16.29 -39.33 29.35
N GLU A 313 -15.04 -39.57 28.96
CA GLU A 313 -14.41 -40.89 29.04
C GLU A 313 -14.24 -41.35 30.48
N ASP A 314 -13.79 -40.48 31.38
CA ASP A 314 -13.66 -40.76 32.81
C ASP A 314 -15.02 -41.10 33.44
N ARG A 315 -16.08 -40.36 33.07
CA ARG A 315 -17.44 -40.66 33.55
C ARG A 315 -17.92 -42.02 33.05
N LEU A 316 -17.73 -42.33 31.76
CA LEU A 316 -18.12 -43.62 31.19
C LEU A 316 -17.40 -44.77 31.90
N LYS A 317 -16.09 -44.63 32.12
CA LYS A 317 -15.29 -45.61 32.83
C LYS A 317 -15.81 -45.83 34.25
N LEU A 318 -16.03 -44.77 35.02
CA LEU A 318 -16.55 -44.87 36.39
C LEU A 318 -17.95 -45.50 36.43
N LEU A 319 -18.85 -45.13 35.51
CA LEU A 319 -20.18 -45.72 35.43
C LEU A 319 -20.13 -47.21 35.06
N GLN A 320 -19.26 -47.60 34.13
CA GLN A 320 -19.07 -49.00 33.73
C GLN A 320 -18.45 -49.84 34.85
N GLU A 321 -17.48 -49.28 35.59
CA GLU A 321 -16.91 -49.92 36.78
C GLU A 321 -17.99 -50.09 37.86
N ALA A 322 -18.74 -49.04 38.18
CA ALA A 322 -19.85 -49.12 39.13
C ALA A 322 -20.93 -50.12 38.69
N HIS A 323 -21.27 -50.16 37.40
CA HIS A 323 -22.27 -51.10 36.88
C HIS A 323 -21.78 -52.55 36.91
N ARG A 324 -20.49 -52.79 36.63
CA ARG A 324 -19.88 -54.12 36.76
C ARG A 324 -19.84 -54.57 38.22
N ASP A 325 -19.46 -53.68 39.12
CA ASP A 325 -19.18 -54.01 40.51
C ASP A 325 -20.47 -54.05 41.34
N PHE A 326 -21.51 -53.27 41.03
CA PHE A 326 -22.74 -53.21 41.81
C PHE A 326 -24.01 -53.56 41.05
N GLY A 327 -23.96 -53.73 39.72
CA GLY A 327 -25.14 -54.00 38.90
C GLY A 327 -25.80 -55.36 39.16
N PRO A 328 -26.91 -55.67 38.47
CA PRO A 328 -27.75 -56.86 38.75
C PRO A 328 -27.04 -58.21 38.60
N SER A 329 -25.93 -58.23 37.85
CA SER A 329 -25.10 -59.42 37.64
C SER A 329 -23.94 -59.51 38.63
N SER A 330 -23.74 -58.47 39.46
CA SER A 330 -22.62 -58.36 40.38
C SER A 330 -22.83 -59.19 41.65
N GLN A 331 -21.74 -59.78 42.15
CA GLN A 331 -21.70 -60.50 43.43
C GLN A 331 -20.94 -59.72 44.51
N HIS A 332 -20.58 -58.46 44.25
CA HIS A 332 -19.68 -57.66 45.10
C HIS A 332 -20.24 -57.43 46.51
N PHE A 333 -21.56 -57.25 46.64
CA PHE A 333 -22.28 -57.23 47.94
C PHE A 333 -22.02 -58.49 48.79
N LEU A 334 -21.73 -59.64 48.16
CA LEU A 334 -21.50 -60.91 48.86
C LEU A 334 -20.10 -60.98 49.50
N SER A 335 -19.14 -60.16 49.09
CA SER A 335 -17.75 -60.19 49.58
C SER A 335 -17.58 -59.60 50.98
N THR A 336 -18.35 -58.56 51.33
CA THR A 336 -18.28 -57.88 52.64
C THR A 336 -18.93 -58.70 53.77
N SER A 337 -19.75 -59.70 53.42
CA SER A 337 -20.60 -60.43 54.37
C SER A 337 -19.95 -61.69 54.96
N VAL A 338 -18.71 -62.01 54.60
CA VAL A 338 -18.05 -63.27 55.00
C VAL A 338 -16.64 -63.01 55.49
N GLN A 339 -16.30 -63.56 56.66
CA GLN A 339 -14.98 -63.48 57.26
C GLN A 339 -14.26 -64.83 57.13
N LEU A 340 -12.93 -64.79 56.99
CA LEU A 340 -12.08 -65.98 57.00
C LEU A 340 -12.37 -66.85 58.25
N PRO A 341 -12.38 -68.19 58.14
CA PRO A 341 -11.93 -69.01 57.00
C PRO A 341 -13.00 -69.23 55.92
N TRP A 342 -14.20 -68.67 56.08
CA TRP A 342 -15.32 -68.94 55.20
C TRP A 342 -15.24 -68.10 53.93
N GLN A 343 -15.63 -68.69 52.80
CA GLN A 343 -15.75 -68.00 51.52
C GLN A 343 -17.13 -68.29 50.92
N ARG A 344 -17.87 -67.26 50.52
CA ARG A 344 -19.13 -67.47 49.79
C ARG A 344 -18.83 -67.74 48.32
N ALA A 345 -19.48 -68.74 47.75
CA ALA A 345 -19.48 -69.06 46.33
C ALA A 345 -20.93 -69.12 45.81
N VAL A 346 -21.12 -69.04 44.49
CA VAL A 346 -22.44 -69.14 43.86
C VAL A 346 -22.47 -70.35 42.95
N SER A 347 -23.48 -71.19 43.12
CA SER A 347 -23.61 -72.42 42.33
C SER A 347 -24.04 -72.10 40.89
N GLN A 348 -23.92 -73.08 39.99
CA GLN A 348 -24.38 -72.93 38.60
C GLN A 348 -25.85 -72.51 38.49
N ASN A 349 -26.66 -72.79 39.52
CA ASN A 349 -28.08 -72.41 39.60
C ASN A 349 -28.31 -71.04 40.26
N LYS A 350 -27.27 -70.20 40.38
CA LYS A 350 -27.31 -68.88 41.03
C LYS A 350 -27.71 -68.91 42.51
N VAL A 351 -27.57 -70.05 43.17
CA VAL A 351 -27.81 -70.17 44.62
C VAL A 351 -26.50 -69.92 45.37
N PRO A 352 -26.44 -68.94 46.28
CA PRO A 352 -25.24 -68.71 47.10
C PRO A 352 -25.04 -69.82 48.14
N TYR A 353 -23.80 -70.26 48.34
CA TYR A 353 -23.38 -71.22 49.36
C TYR A 353 -22.05 -70.78 49.99
N TYR A 354 -21.66 -71.37 51.13
CA TYR A 354 -20.41 -71.07 51.84
C TYR A 354 -19.46 -72.27 51.76
N ILE A 355 -18.17 -72.01 51.62
CA ILE A 355 -17.05 -72.97 51.60
C ILE A 355 -16.14 -72.69 52.79
#